data_AF-A0A165WNE2-F1
#
_entry.id   AF-A0A165WNE2-F1
#
_cell.length_a   1.000
_cell.length_b   1.000
_cell.length_c   1.000
_cell.angle_alpha   90.00
_cell.angle_beta   90.00
_cell.angle_gamma   90.00
#
_symmetry.space_group_name_H-M   'P 1'
#
loop_
_entity.id
_entity.type
_entity.pdbx_description
1 polymer ?
#
loop_
_entity_poly.entity_id
_entity_poly.type
_entity_poly.pdbx_seq_one_letter_code
_entity_poly.pdbx_strand_id
1 'polypeptide(L)'
;IFLEVLLKGEGFPGTSNNTGEVSSALADEGAMRLQSDFALARDPRTACTWQGFINQQAKMQAAFKASMAKLAVTGQNTAKFIDCSEVIPIPKPAVNKPATYPATKSKADVQQACPSPFPVLRTDPGKATTIPACPDGSFDINNC
;
A
#
# COMPACT_ATOMS: atom_id res chain seq x y z
N ILE A 1 0.86 2.07 -1.64
CA ILE A 1 1.12 0.60 -1.61
C ILE A 1 0.57 -0.23 -2.78
N PHE A 2 -0.76 -0.45 -2.94
CA PHE A 2 -1.28 -1.40 -3.96
C PHE A 2 -0.80 -1.10 -5.39
N LEU A 3 -0.66 0.18 -5.73
CA LEU A 3 -0.06 0.64 -6.98
C LEU A 3 1.44 0.37 -7.05
N GLU A 4 2.20 0.86 -6.06
CA GLU A 4 3.67 0.84 -6.06
C GLU A 4 4.27 -0.57 -6.09
N VAL A 5 3.60 -1.55 -5.48
CA VAL A 5 4.05 -2.96 -5.50
C VAL A 5 3.96 -3.59 -6.90
N LEU A 6 3.06 -3.09 -7.76
CA LEU A 6 2.95 -3.53 -9.15
C LEU A 6 3.96 -2.85 -10.07
N LEU A 7 4.67 -1.81 -9.63
CA LEU A 7 5.69 -1.16 -10.45
C LEU A 7 6.94 -2.05 -10.58
N LYS A 8 7.63 -1.98 -11.71
CA LYS A 8 8.90 -2.67 -11.96
C LYS A 8 9.94 -2.26 -10.90
N GLY A 9 10.57 -3.24 -10.26
CA GLY A 9 11.66 -2.98 -9.32
C GLY A 9 12.92 -2.47 -10.04
N GLU A 10 13.60 -1.50 -9.44
CA GLU A 10 14.81 -0.85 -10.00
C GLU A 10 16.02 -0.93 -9.08
N GLY A 11 15.83 -1.15 -7.78
CA GLY A 11 16.93 -1.28 -6.83
C GLY A 11 16.48 -1.83 -5.48
N PHE A 12 17.35 -1.70 -4.48
CA PHE A 12 17.04 -1.95 -3.06
C PHE A 12 17.39 -0.68 -2.29
N PRO A 13 16.57 -0.24 -1.32
CA PRO A 13 16.84 0.96 -0.51
C PRO A 13 18.06 0.79 0.44
N GLY A 14 18.59 -0.43 0.54
CA GLY A 14 19.81 -0.77 1.28
C GLY A 14 20.59 -1.88 0.57
N THR A 15 20.91 -2.96 1.29
CA THR A 15 21.58 -4.13 0.70
C THR A 15 20.59 -5.01 -0.08
N SER A 16 21.09 -5.78 -1.05
CA SER A 16 20.24 -6.63 -1.92
C SER A 16 20.15 -8.10 -1.46
N ASN A 17 20.65 -8.42 -0.27
CA ASN A 17 20.83 -9.80 0.22
C ASN A 17 19.97 -10.13 1.45
N ASN A 18 18.88 -9.37 1.66
CA ASN A 18 17.97 -9.58 2.78
C ASN A 18 16.92 -10.65 2.44
N THR A 19 16.72 -11.58 3.37
CA THR A 19 15.69 -12.62 3.22
C THR A 19 14.30 -12.00 3.21
N GLY A 20 13.50 -12.31 2.18
CA GLY A 20 12.12 -11.81 2.06
C GLY A 20 11.99 -10.40 1.49
N GLU A 21 13.08 -9.79 1.02
CA GLU A 21 13.06 -8.52 0.29
C GLU A 21 13.22 -8.77 -1.21
N VAL A 22 12.54 -7.98 -2.04
CA VAL A 22 12.72 -7.94 -3.49
C VAL A 22 12.91 -6.51 -3.96
N SER A 23 13.41 -6.34 -5.18
CA SER A 23 13.66 -5.02 -5.74
C SER A 23 12.42 -4.13 -5.73
N SER A 24 12.60 -2.91 -5.23
CA SER A 24 11.59 -1.85 -5.13
C SER A 24 11.66 -0.90 -6.31
N ALA A 25 10.52 -0.37 -6.73
CA ALA A 25 10.43 0.65 -7.79
C ALA A 25 10.87 2.04 -7.31
N LEU A 26 10.85 2.27 -6.00
CA LEU A 26 11.18 3.56 -5.37
C LEU A 26 12.35 3.37 -4.38
N ALA A 27 13.32 2.54 -4.76
CA ALA A 27 14.47 2.23 -3.91
C ALA A 27 15.25 3.50 -3.52
N ASP A 28 15.50 4.39 -4.48
CA ASP A 28 16.18 5.68 -4.26
C ASP A 28 15.37 6.65 -3.37
N GLU A 29 14.05 6.42 -3.26
CA GLU A 29 13.17 7.17 -2.36
C GLU A 29 13.10 6.56 -0.95
N GLY A 30 13.76 5.41 -0.73
CA GLY A 30 13.83 4.70 0.54
C GLY A 30 12.75 3.61 0.72
N ALA A 31 11.93 3.32 -0.30
CA ALA A 31 10.87 2.33 -0.16
C ALA A 31 11.40 0.90 -0.30
N MET A 32 11.10 0.04 0.68
CA MET A 32 11.31 -1.41 0.61
C MET A 32 10.14 -2.11 -0.10
N ARG A 33 10.39 -3.29 -0.68
CA ARG A 33 9.33 -4.19 -1.14
C ARG A 33 9.50 -5.58 -0.57
N LEU A 34 8.49 -6.04 0.16
CA LEU A 34 8.43 -7.41 0.65
C LEU A 34 8.16 -8.40 -0.49
N GLN A 35 8.83 -9.55 -0.43
CA GLN A 35 8.63 -10.66 -1.36
C GLN A 35 7.18 -11.17 -1.33
N SER A 36 6.56 -11.19 -0.14
CA SER A 36 5.16 -11.61 0.04
C SER A 36 4.19 -10.68 -0.68
N ASP A 37 4.36 -9.37 -0.55
CA ASP A 37 3.52 -8.38 -1.22
C ASP A 37 3.69 -8.44 -2.74
N PHE A 38 4.94 -8.58 -3.21
CA PHE A 38 5.24 -8.78 -4.62
C PHE A 38 4.54 -10.01 -5.19
N ALA A 39 4.58 -11.13 -4.45
CA ALA A 39 3.94 -12.38 -4.83
C ALA A 39 2.41 -12.28 -4.82
N LEU A 40 1.81 -11.74 -3.76
CA LEU A 40 0.36 -11.56 -3.64
C LEU A 40 -0.21 -10.64 -4.73
N ALA A 41 0.55 -9.63 -5.15
CA ALA A 41 0.16 -8.74 -6.24
C ALA A 41 0.13 -9.41 -7.62
N ARG A 42 0.82 -10.56 -7.77
CA ARG A 42 1.04 -11.25 -9.05
C ARG A 42 0.46 -12.66 -9.13
N ASP A 43 0.15 -13.28 -8.00
CA ASP A 43 -0.43 -14.61 -7.96
C ASP A 43 -1.85 -14.60 -8.55
N PRO A 44 -2.20 -15.55 -9.44
CA PRO A 44 -3.53 -15.59 -10.07
C PRO A 44 -4.71 -15.60 -9.09
N ARG A 45 -4.51 -16.09 -7.86
CA ARG A 45 -5.55 -16.15 -6.81
C ARG A 45 -5.85 -14.78 -6.20
N THR A 46 -4.89 -13.85 -6.21
CA THR A 46 -4.96 -12.60 -5.45
C THR A 46 -4.72 -11.34 -6.28
N ALA A 47 -4.11 -11.45 -7.46
CA ALA A 47 -3.73 -10.31 -8.31
C ALA A 47 -4.91 -9.38 -8.63
N CYS A 48 -6.09 -9.92 -8.93
CA CYS A 48 -7.26 -9.09 -9.21
C CYS A 48 -7.84 -8.42 -7.97
N THR A 49 -7.76 -9.07 -6.81
CA THR A 49 -8.12 -8.44 -5.53
C THR A 49 -7.15 -7.30 -5.22
N TRP A 50 -5.85 -7.53 -5.41
CA TRP A 50 -4.80 -6.53 -5.23
C TRP A 50 -5.00 -5.30 -6.12
N GLN A 51 -5.12 -5.50 -7.44
CA GLN A 51 -5.39 -4.42 -8.40
C GLN A 51 -6.73 -3.73 -8.11
N GLY A 52 -7.72 -4.48 -7.62
CA GLY A 52 -9.05 -4.01 -7.31
C GLY A 52 -9.15 -3.00 -6.16
N PHE A 53 -8.06 -2.74 -5.43
CA PHE A 53 -7.97 -1.67 -4.43
C PHE A 53 -7.28 -0.40 -4.93
N ILE A 54 -6.64 -0.43 -6.11
CA ILE A 54 -5.98 0.74 -6.67
C ILE A 54 -7.02 1.81 -7.00
N ASN A 55 -6.81 3.02 -6.46
CA ASN A 55 -7.72 4.15 -6.60
C ASN A 55 -9.17 3.89 -6.11
N GLN A 56 -9.35 2.94 -5.18
CA GLN A 56 -10.65 2.53 -4.65
C GLN A 56 -10.67 2.67 -3.11
N GLN A 57 -10.46 3.90 -2.61
CA GLN A 57 -10.26 4.20 -1.19
C GLN A 57 -11.36 3.63 -0.29
N ALA A 58 -12.63 3.91 -0.60
CA ALA A 58 -13.77 3.44 0.21
C ALA A 58 -13.87 1.91 0.25
N LYS A 59 -13.64 1.25 -0.91
CA LYS A 59 -13.63 -0.22 -1.00
C LYS A 59 -12.51 -0.83 -0.16
N MET A 60 -11.31 -0.26 -0.22
CA MET A 60 -10.17 -0.70 0.58
C MET A 60 -10.46 -0.53 2.08
N GLN A 61 -10.96 0.63 2.50
CA GLN A 61 -11.29 0.89 3.91
C GLN A 61 -12.39 -0.04 4.43
N ALA A 62 -13.44 -0.29 3.64
CA ALA A 62 -14.51 -1.19 4.01
C ALA A 62 -14.03 -2.64 4.14
N ALA A 63 -13.24 -3.12 3.18
CA ALA A 63 -12.65 -4.46 3.24
C ALA A 63 -11.70 -4.60 4.45
N PHE A 64 -10.86 -3.58 4.69
CA PHE A 64 -9.97 -3.56 5.85
C PHE A 64 -10.74 -3.61 7.17
N LYS A 65 -11.80 -2.79 7.32
CA LYS A 65 -12.67 -2.81 8.52
C LYS A 65 -13.27 -4.20 8.75
N ALA A 66 -13.80 -4.83 7.69
CA ALA A 66 -14.39 -6.17 7.80
C ALA A 66 -13.36 -7.23 8.18
N SER A 67 -12.17 -7.20 7.57
CA SER A 67 -11.06 -8.11 7.90
C SER A 67 -10.59 -7.92 9.35
N MET A 68 -10.43 -6.67 9.81
CA MET A 68 -10.01 -6.38 11.18
C MET A 68 -11.06 -6.77 12.21
N ALA A 69 -12.35 -6.58 11.92
CA ALA A 69 -13.43 -7.02 12.80
C ALA A 69 -13.40 -8.54 13.03
N LYS A 70 -13.06 -9.32 11.99
CA LYS A 70 -12.87 -10.77 12.12
C LYS A 70 -11.56 -11.13 12.83
N LEU A 71 -10.46 -10.47 12.49
CA LEU A 71 -9.13 -10.75 13.06
C LEU A 71 -9.09 -10.48 14.57
N ALA A 72 -9.66 -9.37 15.02
CA ALA A 72 -9.64 -8.92 16.41
C ALA A 72 -10.30 -9.89 17.41
N VAL A 73 -11.09 -10.84 16.91
CA VAL A 73 -11.86 -11.80 17.72
C VAL A 73 -11.48 -13.25 17.42
N THR A 74 -10.32 -13.47 16.80
CA THR A 74 -9.82 -14.82 16.48
C THR A 74 -9.71 -15.66 17.75
N GLY A 75 -10.33 -16.85 17.74
CA GLY A 75 -10.38 -17.75 18.90
C GLY A 75 -11.44 -17.40 19.95
N GLN A 76 -12.28 -16.39 19.70
CA GLN A 76 -13.32 -15.93 20.62
C GLN A 76 -14.73 -16.16 20.05
N ASN A 77 -15.72 -16.25 20.93
CA ASN A 77 -17.13 -16.23 20.54
C ASN A 77 -17.69 -14.83 20.76
N THR A 78 -17.90 -14.09 19.65
CA THR A 78 -18.38 -12.71 19.67
C THR A 78 -19.76 -12.53 20.29
N ALA A 79 -20.59 -13.58 20.36
CA ALA A 79 -21.88 -13.52 21.06
C ALA A 79 -21.74 -13.29 22.57
N LYS A 80 -20.53 -13.45 23.12
CA LYS A 80 -20.21 -13.17 24.53
C LYS A 80 -19.58 -11.80 24.74
N PHE A 81 -19.46 -10.99 23.70
CA PHE A 81 -18.85 -9.66 23.78
C PHE A 81 -19.91 -8.57 23.89
N ILE A 82 -19.53 -7.49 24.55
CA ILE A 82 -20.24 -6.22 24.52
C ILE A 82 -19.65 -5.41 23.37
N ASP A 83 -20.52 -4.79 22.55
CA ASP A 83 -20.09 -3.86 21.52
C ASP A 83 -19.77 -2.51 22.18
N CYS A 84 -18.48 -2.16 22.18
CA CYS A 84 -17.97 -0.89 22.70
C CYS A 84 -17.42 -0.02 21.55
N SER A 85 -17.87 -0.23 20.30
CA SER A 85 -17.33 0.49 19.14
C SER A 85 -17.54 2.01 19.20
N GLU A 86 -18.48 2.48 20.03
CA GLU A 86 -18.82 3.90 20.21
C GLU A 86 -17.71 4.72 20.89
N VAL A 87 -16.82 4.08 21.65
CA VAL A 87 -15.70 4.79 22.30
C VAL A 87 -14.46 4.87 21.41
N ILE A 88 -14.49 4.26 20.23
CA ILE A 88 -13.40 4.35 19.25
C ILE A 88 -13.38 5.77 18.68
N PRO A 89 -12.24 6.49 18.76
CA PRO A 89 -12.14 7.83 18.19
C PRO A 89 -12.53 7.87 16.72
N ILE A 90 -13.24 8.92 16.31
CA ILE A 90 -13.62 9.13 14.91
C ILE A 90 -12.34 9.27 14.07
N PRO A 91 -12.15 8.48 13.01
CA PRO A 91 -10.95 8.54 12.20
C PRO A 91 -10.86 9.86 11.43
N LYS A 92 -9.63 10.36 11.22
CA LYS A 92 -9.40 11.51 10.35
C LYS A 92 -9.88 11.18 8.92
N PRO A 93 -10.63 12.08 8.26
CA PRO A 93 -11.11 11.84 6.91
C PRO A 93 -9.95 11.78 5.91
N ALA A 94 -10.12 11.00 4.84
CA ALA A 94 -9.15 10.98 3.75
C ALA A 94 -9.17 12.33 3.00
N VAL A 95 -8.02 12.73 2.47
CA VAL A 95 -7.86 13.96 1.67
C VAL A 95 -8.53 13.87 0.27
N ASN A 96 -9.12 12.73 -0.07
CA ASN A 96 -9.78 12.45 -1.36
C ASN A 96 -8.91 12.70 -2.61
N LYS A 97 -7.57 12.70 -2.46
CA LYS A 97 -6.63 12.67 -3.59
C LYS A 97 -6.72 11.28 -4.25
N PRO A 98 -6.96 11.19 -5.57
CA PRO A 98 -6.85 9.92 -6.30
C PRO A 98 -5.45 9.32 -6.15
N ALA A 99 -5.33 8.01 -6.34
CA ALA A 99 -4.02 7.39 -6.46
C ALA A 99 -3.28 7.97 -7.68
N THR A 100 -2.00 8.31 -7.49
CA THR A 100 -1.11 8.81 -8.54
C THR A 100 0.13 7.93 -8.62
N TYR A 101 0.71 7.81 -9.81
CA TYR A 101 2.08 7.31 -9.92
C TYR A 101 3.01 8.32 -9.24
N PRO A 102 3.96 7.86 -8.42
CA PRO A 102 5.06 8.69 -7.93
C PRO A 102 5.79 9.37 -9.10
N ALA A 103 6.48 10.47 -8.82
CA ALA A 103 7.27 11.17 -9.81
C ALA A 103 8.22 10.21 -10.54
N THR A 104 8.44 10.44 -11.84
CA THR A 104 9.22 9.56 -12.76
C THR A 104 8.58 8.21 -13.11
N LYS A 105 7.50 7.79 -12.44
CA LYS A 105 6.78 6.53 -12.74
C LYS A 105 5.54 6.77 -13.57
N SER A 106 5.13 5.73 -14.30
CA SER A 106 3.98 5.79 -15.20
C SER A 106 3.35 4.41 -15.40
N LYS A 107 2.33 4.35 -16.25
CA LYS A 107 1.72 3.08 -16.68
C LYS A 107 2.73 2.14 -17.34
N ALA A 108 3.78 2.65 -17.98
CA ALA A 108 4.80 1.83 -18.63
C ALA A 108 5.59 0.96 -17.63
N ASP A 109 5.63 1.38 -16.37
CA ASP A 109 6.36 0.69 -15.31
C ASP A 109 5.51 -0.38 -14.61
N VAL A 110 4.22 -0.49 -14.96
CA VAL A 110 3.29 -1.42 -14.32
C VAL A 110 3.51 -2.85 -14.84
N GLN A 111 3.80 -3.76 -13.92
CA GLN A 111 3.83 -5.21 -14.14
C GLN A 111 2.45 -5.80 -13.80
N GLN A 112 1.48 -5.56 -14.67
CA GLN A 112 0.11 -5.97 -14.47
C GLN A 112 -0.04 -7.50 -14.50
N ALA A 113 -0.74 -8.06 -13.51
CA ALA A 113 -1.00 -9.51 -13.40
C ALA A 113 -2.49 -9.88 -13.46
N CYS A 114 -3.41 -8.95 -13.18
CA CYS A 114 -4.84 -9.20 -13.34
C CYS A 114 -5.26 -8.92 -14.80
N PRO A 115 -6.07 -9.79 -15.44
CA PRO A 115 -6.58 -9.57 -16.80
C PRO A 115 -7.57 -8.40 -16.92
N SER A 116 -8.13 -7.91 -15.81
CA SER A 116 -9.04 -6.75 -15.80
C SER A 116 -8.28 -5.45 -16.15
N PRO A 117 -8.92 -4.45 -16.78
CA PRO A 117 -8.28 -3.19 -17.12
C PRO A 117 -7.61 -2.49 -15.92
N PHE A 118 -6.41 -1.97 -16.13
CA PHE A 118 -5.73 -1.14 -15.14
C PHE A 118 -6.33 0.28 -15.11
N PRO A 119 -6.57 0.89 -13.94
CA PRO A 119 -7.15 2.23 -13.84
C PRO A 119 -6.25 3.29 -14.49
N VAL A 120 -6.86 4.35 -15.00
CA VAL A 120 -6.13 5.52 -15.53
C VAL A 120 -5.73 6.42 -14.36
N LEU A 121 -4.43 6.58 -14.13
CA LEU A 121 -3.86 7.40 -13.06
C LEU A 121 -2.95 8.47 -13.65
N ARG A 122 -2.79 9.58 -12.93
CA ARG A 122 -1.82 10.63 -13.27
C ARG A 122 -0.48 10.34 -12.61
N THR A 123 0.59 10.88 -13.18
CA THR A 123 1.92 10.91 -12.56
C THR A 123 2.07 12.22 -11.78
N ASP A 124 2.60 12.14 -10.57
CA ASP A 124 2.94 13.33 -9.79
C ASP A 124 4.06 14.13 -10.50
N PRO A 125 3.97 15.46 -10.55
CA PRO A 125 4.95 16.28 -11.26
C PRO A 125 6.28 16.33 -10.52
N GLY A 126 7.35 16.66 -11.25
CA GLY A 126 8.67 16.91 -10.68
C GLY A 126 9.59 15.69 -10.70
N LYS A 127 10.60 15.72 -9.84
CA LYS A 127 11.61 14.66 -9.69
C LYS A 127 11.23 13.76 -8.51
N ALA A 128 11.73 12.52 -8.53
CA ALA A 128 11.66 11.63 -7.38
C ALA A 128 12.27 12.30 -6.14
N THR A 129 11.64 12.12 -4.99
CA THR A 129 12.06 12.67 -3.69
C THR A 129 12.07 11.56 -2.66
N THR A 130 12.99 11.64 -1.70
CA THR A 130 12.99 10.73 -0.54
C THR A 130 11.65 10.82 0.20
N ILE A 131 11.12 9.67 0.60
CA ILE A 131 9.92 9.58 1.42
C ILE A 131 10.28 10.10 2.83
N PRO A 132 9.58 11.12 3.37
CA PRO A 132 9.88 11.67 4.68
C PRO A 132 9.79 10.64 5.81
N ALA A 133 10.62 10.82 6.84
CA ALA A 133 10.62 9.96 8.01
C ALA A 133 9.50 10.32 9.00
N CYS A 134 9.14 11.61 9.06
CA CYS A 134 8.15 12.14 10.00
C CYS A 134 6.85 12.58 9.28
N PRO A 135 5.68 12.58 9.97
CA PRO A 135 4.40 13.02 9.40
C PRO A 135 4.33 14.49 8.96
N ASP A 136 5.18 15.36 9.50
CA ASP A 136 5.28 16.78 9.15
C ASP A 136 6.14 17.03 7.90
N GLY A 137 6.76 15.98 7.34
CA GLY A 137 7.66 16.06 6.20
C GLY A 137 9.15 16.14 6.55
N SER A 138 9.53 16.10 7.83
CA SER A 138 10.92 16.05 8.25
C SER A 138 11.60 14.70 7.95
N PHE A 139 12.91 14.73 7.77
CA PHE A 139 13.77 13.54 7.60
C PHE A 139 14.54 13.16 8.87
N ASP A 140 14.52 14.00 9.90
CA ASP A 140 15.21 13.73 11.16
C ASP A 140 14.27 13.04 12.16
N ILE A 141 14.45 11.73 12.31
CA ILE A 141 13.61 10.90 13.19
C ILE A 141 13.70 11.28 14.67
N ASN A 142 14.77 11.97 15.09
CA ASN A 142 14.95 12.38 16.48
C ASN A 142 14.15 13.65 16.80
N ASN A 143 13.67 14.35 15.78
CA ASN A 143 12.92 15.60 15.89
C ASN A 143 11.49 15.46 15.34
N CYS A 144 11.00 14.22 15.16
CA CYS A 144 9.57 13.97 15.13
C CYS A 144 9.00 14.10 16.57
#